data_AF-Q30PK7-F1
#
_entry.id   AF-Q30PK7-F1
#
_cell.length_a   1.000
_cell.length_b   1.000
_cell.length_c   1.000
_cell.angle_alpha   90.00
_cell.angle_beta   90.00
_cell.angle_gamma   90.00
#
_symmetry.space_group_name_H-M   'P 1'
#
loop_
_entity.id
_entity.type
_entity.pdbx_description
1 polymer ?
#
loop_
_entity_poly.entity_id
_entity_poly.type
_entity_poly.pdbx_seq_one_letter_code
_entity_poly.pdbx_strand_id
1 'polypeptide(L)'
;MKIIWLLWIVLVVGLHAATNIWMSTGNSQGIDPRLLYAISKVESNHNPLVVSVNYQKLNRVQTDMLYLMLQSRNIKYNTYTKVVSIYSKDITQAKQVISFLDQNNYPSFDIGLMQINNVHKEVLKSLKISLHNLLNEQTNLNVASGILWNCYKKHRSNKEAINAYNGRIVGNDYYTKVSEVLNKLLLPHESTSKNLFYRIL
;
A
#
# COMPACT_ATOMS: atom_id res chain seq x y z
N MET A 1 60.89 -23.53 -27.27
CA MET A 1 60.43 -22.50 -26.33
C MET A 1 58.91 -22.46 -26.38
N LYS A 2 58.22 -22.88 -25.30
CA LYS A 2 56.75 -22.95 -25.24
C LYS A 2 56.23 -21.65 -24.62
N ILE A 3 55.58 -20.81 -25.42
CA ILE A 3 54.89 -19.61 -24.94
C ILE A 3 53.50 -20.05 -24.48
N ILE A 4 53.28 -20.09 -23.17
CA ILE A 4 51.99 -20.39 -22.56
C ILE A 4 51.20 -19.08 -22.51
N TRP A 5 50.14 -18.99 -23.31
CA TRP A 5 49.16 -17.90 -23.24
C TRP A 5 48.24 -18.15 -22.04
N LEU A 6 48.41 -17.40 -20.96
CA LEU A 6 47.46 -17.36 -19.84
C LEU A 6 46.31 -16.40 -20.22
N LEU A 7 45.20 -16.99 -20.68
CA LEU A 7 43.92 -16.30 -20.83
C LEU A 7 43.39 -15.92 -19.44
N TRP A 8 43.44 -14.64 -19.12
CA TRP A 8 42.72 -14.07 -17.98
C TRP A 8 41.22 -14.08 -18.29
N ILE A 9 40.52 -15.09 -17.79
CA ILE A 9 39.06 -15.09 -17.73
C ILE A 9 38.67 -14.16 -16.56
N VAL A 10 38.33 -12.92 -16.88
CA VAL A 10 37.65 -12.02 -15.95
C VAL A 10 36.22 -12.52 -15.81
N LEU A 11 35.96 -13.28 -14.75
CA LEU A 11 34.63 -13.68 -14.34
C LEU A 11 33.90 -12.44 -13.82
N VAL A 12 33.16 -11.73 -14.67
CA VAL A 12 32.23 -10.68 -14.23
C VAL A 12 31.04 -11.37 -13.59
N VAL A 13 31.16 -11.66 -12.30
CA VAL A 13 30.01 -12.08 -11.49
C VAL A 13 29.19 -10.82 -11.23
N GLY A 14 28.13 -10.64 -12.01
CA GLY A 14 27.14 -9.60 -11.76
C GLY A 14 26.42 -9.88 -10.44
N LEU A 15 26.85 -9.26 -9.35
CA LEU A 15 26.08 -9.16 -8.12
C LEU A 15 24.79 -8.38 -8.42
N HIS A 16 23.70 -9.09 -8.70
CA HIS A 16 22.37 -8.51 -8.64
C HIS A 16 22.06 -8.23 -7.18
N ALA A 17 22.27 -6.99 -6.73
CA ALA A 17 21.82 -6.57 -5.42
C ALA A 17 20.31 -6.81 -5.34
N ALA A 18 19.86 -7.64 -4.38
CA ALA A 18 18.43 -7.84 -4.15
C ALA A 18 17.79 -6.49 -3.78
N THR A 19 17.03 -5.90 -4.70
CA THR A 19 16.29 -4.67 -4.44
C THR A 19 15.08 -4.98 -3.57
N ASN A 20 14.86 -4.21 -2.50
CA ASN A 20 13.65 -4.35 -1.69
C ASN A 20 12.38 -3.99 -2.49
N ILE A 21 11.21 -4.34 -1.97
CA ILE A 21 9.91 -4.16 -2.64
C ILE A 21 9.63 -2.70 -3.04
N TRP A 22 10.13 -1.73 -2.27
CA TRP A 22 9.94 -0.30 -2.55
C TRP A 22 10.73 0.12 -3.78
N MET A 23 12.00 -0.28 -3.84
CA MET A 23 12.88 0.00 -4.96
C MET A 23 12.39 -0.70 -6.23
N SER A 24 12.03 -1.98 -6.14
CA SER A 24 11.56 -2.75 -7.29
C SER A 24 10.26 -2.17 -7.86
N THR A 25 9.23 -1.95 -7.02
CA THR A 25 7.96 -1.39 -7.46
C THR A 25 8.12 0.05 -7.93
N GLY A 26 8.79 0.90 -7.14
CA GLY A 26 8.99 2.30 -7.48
C GLY A 26 9.68 2.48 -8.83
N ASN A 27 10.81 1.78 -9.05
CA ASN A 27 11.53 1.84 -10.32
C ASN A 27 10.68 1.31 -11.50
N SER A 28 9.94 0.21 -11.31
CA SER A 28 9.11 -0.36 -12.38
C SER A 28 7.95 0.55 -12.79
N GLN A 29 7.40 1.32 -11.84
CA GLN A 29 6.24 2.18 -12.05
C GLN A 29 6.63 3.64 -12.30
N GLY A 30 7.92 3.99 -12.16
CA GLY A 30 8.42 5.36 -12.25
C GLY A 30 7.97 6.25 -11.08
N ILE A 31 7.78 5.67 -9.90
CA ILE A 31 7.38 6.33 -8.64
C ILE A 31 8.59 6.34 -7.72
N ASP A 32 8.83 7.45 -7.02
CA ASP A 32 9.87 7.48 -5.98
C ASP A 32 9.61 6.39 -4.93
N PRO A 33 10.55 5.43 -4.73
CA PRO A 33 10.42 4.39 -3.72
C PRO A 33 10.12 4.91 -2.31
N ARG A 34 10.64 6.10 -1.97
CA ARG A 34 10.42 6.76 -0.67
C ARG A 34 8.99 7.26 -0.53
N LEU A 35 8.33 7.67 -1.62
CA LEU A 35 6.91 8.03 -1.59
C LEU A 35 6.05 6.80 -1.25
N LEU A 36 6.32 5.67 -1.91
CA LEU A 36 5.61 4.41 -1.63
C LEU A 36 5.78 3.98 -0.16
N TYR A 37 7.01 4.06 0.35
CA TYR A 37 7.31 3.80 1.76
C TYR A 37 6.61 4.78 2.71
N ALA A 38 6.56 6.08 2.36
CA ALA A 38 5.90 7.10 3.16
C ALA A 38 4.38 6.87 3.22
N ILE A 39 3.77 6.52 2.09
CA ILE A 39 2.35 6.16 2.02
C ILE A 39 2.08 4.94 2.92
N SER A 40 2.83 3.85 2.80
CA SER A 40 2.59 2.67 3.66
C SER A 40 2.77 2.96 5.16
N LYS A 41 3.69 3.88 5.51
CA LYS A 41 3.87 4.32 6.90
C LYS A 41 2.62 5.01 7.41
N VAL A 42 2.02 5.90 6.62
CA VAL A 42 0.78 6.61 6.98
C VAL A 42 -0.42 5.68 7.01
N GLU A 43 -0.52 4.77 6.04
CA GLU A 43 -1.70 3.90 5.86
C GLU A 43 -1.77 2.78 6.90
N SER A 44 -0.67 2.10 7.17
CA SER A 44 -0.68 0.88 8.00
C SER A 44 0.48 0.78 8.99
N ASN A 45 1.33 1.80 9.07
CA ASN A 45 2.61 1.72 9.77
C ASN A 45 3.44 0.50 9.30
N HIS A 46 3.45 0.27 7.97
CA HIS A 46 4.12 -0.86 7.31
C HIS A 46 3.56 -2.25 7.67
N ASN A 47 2.36 -2.34 8.24
CA ASN A 47 1.78 -3.62 8.62
C ASN A 47 0.84 -4.19 7.53
N PRO A 48 1.21 -5.30 6.86
CA PRO A 48 0.42 -5.87 5.77
C PRO A 48 -0.85 -6.59 6.22
N LEU A 49 -1.04 -6.80 7.53
CA LEU A 49 -2.16 -7.56 8.11
C LEU A 49 -3.26 -6.68 8.71
N VAL A 50 -3.17 -5.36 8.52
CA VAL A 50 -4.20 -4.41 8.98
C VAL A 50 -5.36 -4.39 8.01
N VAL A 51 -6.56 -4.49 8.56
CA VAL A 51 -7.81 -4.23 7.83
C VAL A 51 -8.54 -3.10 8.54
N SER A 52 -8.95 -2.08 7.81
CA SER A 52 -9.68 -0.94 8.38
C SER A 52 -11.10 -0.87 7.84
N VAL A 53 -12.04 -0.53 8.71
CA VAL A 53 -13.45 -0.36 8.35
C VAL A 53 -13.89 1.04 8.72
N ASN A 54 -14.48 1.76 7.77
CA ASN A 54 -15.10 3.05 8.06
C ASN A 54 -16.44 2.81 8.77
N TYR A 55 -16.45 2.93 10.11
CA TYR A 55 -17.63 2.59 10.90
C TYR A 55 -18.81 3.54 10.63
N GLN A 56 -18.56 4.77 10.15
CA GLN A 56 -19.62 5.73 9.81
C GLN A 56 -20.47 5.26 8.62
N LYS A 57 -19.98 4.30 7.83
CA LYS A 57 -20.71 3.71 6.71
C LYS A 57 -21.50 2.46 7.11
N LEU A 58 -21.37 1.98 8.35
CA LEU A 58 -22.02 0.76 8.81
C LEU A 58 -23.41 1.07 9.37
N ASN A 59 -24.36 0.16 9.12
CA ASN A 59 -25.59 0.16 9.90
C ASN A 59 -25.36 -0.49 11.29
N ARG A 60 -26.36 -0.40 12.16
CA ARG A 60 -26.27 -0.94 13.54
C ARG A 60 -25.97 -2.43 13.55
N VAL A 61 -26.64 -3.23 12.71
CA VAL A 61 -26.44 -4.68 12.65
C VAL A 61 -25.01 -5.02 12.23
N GLN A 62 -24.48 -4.36 11.21
CA GLN A 62 -23.07 -4.54 10.80
C GLN A 62 -22.11 -4.13 11.91
N THR A 63 -22.37 -3.02 12.59
CA THR A 63 -21.53 -2.58 13.71
C THR A 63 -21.49 -3.63 14.82
N ASP A 64 -22.65 -4.13 15.25
CA ASP A 64 -22.76 -5.12 16.31
C ASP A 64 -22.08 -6.43 15.90
N MET A 65 -22.32 -6.91 14.68
CA MET A 65 -21.72 -8.15 14.16
C MET A 65 -20.20 -8.04 14.01
N LEU A 66 -19.67 -6.88 13.63
CA LEU A 66 -18.22 -6.66 13.56
C LEU A 66 -17.59 -6.83 14.94
N TYR A 67 -18.09 -6.13 15.96
CA TYR A 67 -17.52 -6.21 17.31
C TYR A 67 -17.67 -7.60 17.93
N LEU A 68 -18.82 -8.26 17.74
CA LEU A 68 -19.01 -9.65 18.18
C LEU A 68 -18.00 -10.60 17.53
N MET A 69 -17.76 -10.45 16.22
CA MET A 69 -16.77 -11.25 15.49
C MET A 69 -15.36 -11.02 16.03
N LEU A 70 -14.97 -9.75 16.26
CA LEU A 70 -13.65 -9.41 16.77
C LEU A 70 -13.42 -9.94 18.19
N GLN A 71 -14.41 -9.79 19.08
CA GLN A 71 -14.35 -10.24 20.47
C GLN A 71 -14.31 -11.77 20.58
N SER A 72 -15.21 -12.48 19.88
CA SER A 72 -15.27 -13.94 19.91
C SER A 72 -13.99 -14.63 19.42
N ARG A 73 -13.21 -13.94 18.59
CA ARG A 73 -11.95 -14.44 18.02
C ARG A 73 -10.70 -13.83 18.67
N ASN A 74 -10.87 -13.01 19.71
CA ASN A 74 -9.79 -12.29 20.39
C ASN A 74 -8.87 -11.53 19.40
N ILE A 75 -9.48 -10.81 18.45
CA ILE A 75 -8.75 -10.01 17.44
C ILE A 75 -8.55 -8.60 18.00
N LYS A 76 -7.31 -8.12 18.00
CA LYS A 76 -6.99 -6.76 18.46
C LYS A 76 -7.53 -5.72 17.47
N TYR A 77 -8.10 -4.65 17.99
CA TYR A 77 -8.54 -3.52 17.18
C TYR A 77 -8.44 -2.20 17.96
N ASN A 78 -8.34 -1.09 17.24
CA ASN A 78 -8.50 0.26 17.77
C ASN A 78 -9.68 0.93 17.09
N THR A 79 -10.52 1.61 17.87
CA THR A 79 -11.63 2.42 17.34
C THR A 79 -11.29 3.89 17.46
N TYR A 80 -11.24 4.57 16.32
CA TYR A 80 -11.08 6.01 16.20
C TYR A 80 -12.40 6.66 15.79
N THR A 81 -12.43 7.99 15.68
CA THR A 81 -13.64 8.78 15.37
C THR A 81 -14.38 8.37 14.08
N LYS A 82 -13.73 7.70 13.12
CA LYS A 82 -14.38 7.24 11.88
C LYS A 82 -14.03 5.82 11.45
N VAL A 83 -13.02 5.22 12.06
CA VAL A 83 -12.37 4.00 11.55
C VAL A 83 -12.17 3.02 12.69
N VAL A 84 -12.47 1.75 12.44
CA VAL A 84 -12.00 0.63 13.26
C VAL A 84 -10.82 0.01 12.52
N SER A 85 -9.62 0.08 13.11
CA SER A 85 -8.43 -0.57 12.57
C SER A 85 -8.20 -1.90 13.27
N ILE A 86 -8.22 -2.99 12.51
CA ILE A 86 -8.18 -4.37 12.97
C ILE A 86 -6.76 -4.92 12.75
N TYR A 87 -6.11 -5.36 13.83
CA TYR A 87 -4.73 -5.84 13.84
C TYR A 87 -4.71 -7.36 14.01
N SER A 88 -4.61 -8.05 12.88
CA SER A 88 -4.53 -9.51 12.87
C SER A 88 -3.14 -10.00 13.29
N LYS A 89 -3.08 -11.05 14.11
CA LYS A 89 -1.81 -11.64 14.59
C LYS A 89 -1.06 -12.44 13.52
N ASP A 90 -1.78 -12.96 12.53
CA ASP A 90 -1.25 -13.79 11.45
C ASP A 90 -2.12 -13.67 10.18
N ILE A 91 -1.61 -14.24 9.09
CA ILE A 91 -2.26 -14.22 7.77
C ILE A 91 -3.62 -14.92 7.77
N THR A 92 -3.81 -15.96 8.60
CA THR A 92 -5.05 -16.73 8.67
C THR A 92 -6.15 -15.88 9.29
N GLN A 93 -5.85 -15.20 10.39
CA GLN A 93 -6.78 -14.28 11.05
C GLN A 93 -7.14 -13.10 10.12
N ALA A 94 -6.16 -12.54 9.41
CA ALA A 94 -6.43 -11.46 8.45
C ALA A 94 -7.36 -11.92 7.30
N LYS A 95 -7.15 -13.12 6.75
CA LYS A 95 -8.05 -13.71 5.75
C LYS A 95 -9.47 -13.92 6.30
N GLN A 96 -9.60 -14.35 7.55
CA GLN A 96 -10.91 -14.50 8.19
C GLN A 96 -11.65 -13.16 8.31
N VAL A 97 -10.96 -12.09 8.69
CA VAL A 97 -11.53 -10.74 8.73
C VAL A 97 -12.01 -10.31 7.34
N ILE A 98 -11.16 -10.43 6.31
CA ILE A 98 -11.52 -10.08 4.94
C ILE A 98 -12.72 -10.89 4.45
N SER A 99 -12.72 -12.21 4.66
CA SER A 99 -13.84 -13.08 4.26
C SER A 99 -15.13 -12.69 4.98
N PHE A 100 -15.08 -12.40 6.29
CA PHE A 100 -16.25 -11.96 7.05
C PHE A 100 -16.83 -10.66 6.47
N LEU A 101 -15.99 -9.66 6.23
CA LEU A 101 -16.44 -8.36 5.70
C LEU A 101 -17.02 -8.52 4.29
N ASP A 102 -16.36 -9.27 3.43
CA ASP A 102 -16.75 -9.47 2.03
C ASP A 102 -18.06 -10.27 1.90
N GLN A 103 -18.19 -11.38 2.64
CA GLN A 103 -19.36 -12.26 2.59
C GLN A 103 -20.60 -11.64 3.24
N ASN A 104 -20.40 -10.74 4.22
CA ASN A 104 -21.49 -10.03 4.90
C ASN A 104 -21.75 -8.64 4.30
N ASN A 105 -21.30 -8.39 3.07
CA ASN A 105 -21.59 -7.18 2.29
C ASN A 105 -21.26 -5.87 3.03
N TYR A 106 -20.10 -5.82 3.71
CA TYR A 106 -19.63 -4.57 4.31
C TYR A 106 -19.31 -3.56 3.21
N PRO A 107 -19.81 -2.31 3.31
CA PRO A 107 -19.83 -1.40 2.18
C PRO A 107 -18.45 -0.86 1.79
N SER A 108 -17.52 -0.77 2.73
CA SER A 108 -16.21 -0.14 2.52
C SER A 108 -15.23 -0.62 3.59
N PHE A 109 -14.13 -1.22 3.16
CA PHE A 109 -13.01 -1.58 4.02
C PHE A 109 -11.69 -1.58 3.24
N ASP A 110 -10.62 -1.29 3.95
CA ASP A 110 -9.28 -1.09 3.40
C ASP A 110 -8.36 -2.22 3.86
N ILE A 111 -7.49 -2.69 2.96
CA ILE A 111 -6.73 -3.92 3.17
C ILE A 111 -5.23 -3.70 3.02
N GLY A 112 -4.50 -4.12 4.06
CA GLY A 112 -3.07 -4.38 4.03
C GLY A 112 -2.18 -3.15 3.96
N LEU A 113 -0.98 -3.36 3.44
CA LEU A 113 0.17 -2.46 3.53
C LEU A 113 -0.13 -1.01 3.10
N MET A 114 -0.86 -0.84 2.01
CA MET A 114 -1.21 0.45 1.41
C MET A 114 -2.69 0.79 1.60
N GLN A 115 -3.41 0.05 2.46
CA GLN A 115 -4.83 0.20 2.75
C GLN A 115 -5.68 0.33 1.48
N ILE A 116 -5.59 -0.66 0.59
CA ILE A 116 -6.36 -0.67 -0.66
C ILE A 116 -7.83 -0.95 -0.34
N ASN A 117 -8.69 -0.02 -0.74
CA ASN A 117 -10.12 -0.13 -0.53
C ASN A 117 -10.76 -1.23 -1.40
N ASN A 118 -11.74 -1.94 -0.83
CA ASN A 118 -12.49 -3.00 -1.52
C ASN A 118 -13.33 -2.51 -2.72
N VAL A 119 -13.51 -1.20 -2.93
CA VAL A 119 -14.13 -0.63 -4.15
C VAL A 119 -13.42 -1.09 -5.44
N HIS A 120 -12.14 -1.47 -5.35
CA HIS A 120 -11.36 -1.97 -6.49
C HIS A 120 -11.60 -3.45 -6.80
N LYS A 121 -12.49 -4.15 -6.07
CA LYS A 121 -12.70 -5.61 -6.18
C LYS A 121 -12.91 -6.11 -7.61
N GLU A 122 -13.72 -5.43 -8.42
CA GLU A 122 -13.98 -5.87 -9.81
C GLU A 122 -12.75 -5.72 -10.72
N VAL A 123 -11.96 -4.66 -10.52
CA VAL A 123 -10.67 -4.48 -11.23
C VAL A 123 -9.67 -5.54 -10.77
N LEU A 124 -9.61 -5.86 -9.48
CA LEU A 124 -8.72 -6.90 -8.97
C LEU A 124 -9.11 -8.29 -9.52
N LYS A 125 -10.40 -8.57 -9.62
CA LYS A 125 -10.93 -9.81 -10.20
C LYS A 125 -10.51 -9.98 -11.66
N SER A 126 -10.53 -8.93 -12.48
CA SER A 126 -10.07 -9.00 -13.88
C SER A 126 -8.57 -9.30 -14.00
N LEU A 127 -7.79 -8.91 -12.98
CA LEU A 127 -6.37 -9.23 -12.85
C LEU A 127 -6.10 -10.58 -12.15
N LYS A 128 -7.14 -11.35 -11.81
CA LYS A 128 -7.05 -12.60 -11.03
C LYS A 128 -6.40 -12.41 -9.65
N ILE A 129 -6.54 -11.23 -9.06
CA ILE A 129 -6.08 -10.89 -7.71
C ILE A 129 -7.30 -10.94 -6.78
N SER A 130 -7.31 -11.86 -5.82
CA SER A 130 -8.33 -11.88 -4.77
C SER A 130 -8.05 -10.81 -3.70
N LEU A 131 -9.06 -10.42 -2.92
CA LEU A 131 -8.86 -9.53 -1.77
C LEU A 131 -7.84 -10.09 -0.76
N HIS A 132 -7.75 -11.42 -0.61
CA HIS A 132 -6.74 -12.05 0.26
C HIS A 132 -5.32 -11.86 -0.25
N ASN A 133 -5.11 -11.73 -1.57
CA ASN A 133 -3.78 -11.48 -2.13
C ASN A 133 -3.24 -10.09 -1.74
N LEU A 134 -4.10 -9.16 -1.35
CA LEU A 134 -3.69 -7.84 -0.84
C LEU A 134 -2.99 -7.91 0.53
N LEU A 135 -2.97 -9.07 1.20
CA LEU A 135 -2.14 -9.27 2.39
C LEU A 135 -0.67 -9.57 2.04
N ASN A 136 -0.35 -9.87 0.78
CA ASN A 136 1.03 -9.96 0.31
C ASN A 136 1.56 -8.54 0.02
N GLU A 137 2.66 -8.16 0.66
CA GLU A 137 3.26 -6.83 0.56
C GLU A 137 3.53 -6.41 -0.88
N GLN A 138 4.16 -7.27 -1.69
CA GLN A 138 4.51 -6.98 -3.07
C GLN A 138 3.28 -6.82 -3.97
N THR A 139 2.27 -7.70 -3.80
CA THR A 139 1.00 -7.57 -4.52
C THR A 139 0.27 -6.27 -4.13
N ASN A 140 0.16 -5.99 -2.84
CA ASN A 140 -0.48 -4.79 -2.33
C ASN A 140 0.20 -3.53 -2.88
N LEU A 141 1.53 -3.48 -2.82
CA LEU A 141 2.32 -2.35 -3.30
C LEU A 141 2.17 -2.12 -4.81
N ASN A 142 2.15 -3.19 -5.61
CA ASN A 142 1.95 -3.09 -7.06
C ASN A 142 0.55 -2.58 -7.42
N VAL A 143 -0.49 -3.08 -6.74
CA VAL A 143 -1.87 -2.60 -6.94
C VAL A 143 -1.98 -1.13 -6.55
N ALA A 144 -1.46 -0.75 -5.38
CA ALA A 144 -1.50 0.62 -4.88
C ALA A 144 -0.77 1.58 -5.83
N SER A 145 0.37 1.17 -6.38
CA SER A 145 1.11 1.96 -7.36
C SER A 145 0.30 2.22 -8.64
N GLY A 146 -0.44 1.21 -9.13
CA GLY A 146 -1.35 1.37 -10.26
C GLY A 146 -2.53 2.31 -9.97
N ILE A 147 -3.10 2.24 -8.76
CA ILE A 147 -4.14 3.17 -8.30
C ILE A 147 -3.59 4.60 -8.24
N LEU A 148 -2.43 4.78 -7.60
CA LEU A 148 -1.75 6.07 -7.48
C LEU A 148 -1.44 6.66 -8.86
N TRP A 149 -0.91 5.86 -9.80
CA TRP A 149 -0.69 6.29 -11.18
C TRP A 149 -1.97 6.78 -11.87
N ASN A 150 -3.11 6.13 -11.62
CA ASN A 150 -4.39 6.59 -12.13
C ASN A 150 -4.85 7.92 -11.52
N CYS A 151 -4.54 8.18 -10.25
CA CYS A 151 -4.76 9.49 -9.63
C CYS A 151 -3.88 10.56 -10.28
N TYR A 152 -2.60 10.25 -10.52
CA TYR A 152 -1.67 11.16 -11.20
C TYR A 152 -2.08 11.51 -12.63
N LYS A 153 -2.61 10.55 -13.40
CA LYS A 153 -3.16 10.83 -14.74
C LYS A 153 -4.36 11.78 -14.72
N LYS A 154 -5.09 11.86 -13.62
CA LYS A 154 -6.30 12.69 -13.48
C LYS A 154 -6.04 14.07 -12.87
N HIS A 155 -4.91 14.26 -12.22
CA HIS A 155 -4.64 15.45 -11.41
C HIS A 155 -3.28 16.05 -11.72
N ARG A 156 -3.22 17.39 -11.82
CA ARG A 156 -2.02 18.08 -12.31
C ARG A 156 -0.95 18.26 -11.24
N SER A 157 -1.29 18.10 -9.96
CA SER A 157 -0.36 18.29 -8.85
C SER A 157 -0.18 17.03 -8.00
N ASN A 158 1.02 16.86 -7.44
CA ASN A 158 1.34 15.81 -6.45
C ASN A 158 0.33 15.81 -5.30
N LYS A 159 -0.02 16.99 -4.79
CA LYS A 159 -0.97 17.17 -3.69
C LYS A 159 -2.33 16.58 -4.02
N GLU A 160 -2.90 16.94 -5.16
CA GLU A 160 -4.21 16.45 -5.57
C GLU A 160 -4.19 14.94 -5.87
N ALA A 161 -3.16 14.43 -6.55
CA ALA A 161 -3.05 13.02 -6.86
C ALA A 161 -2.91 12.14 -5.60
N ILE A 162 -2.06 12.54 -4.66
CA ILE A 162 -1.86 11.82 -3.39
C ILE A 162 -3.12 11.94 -2.51
N ASN A 163 -3.77 13.10 -2.45
CA ASN A 163 -5.06 13.24 -1.75
C ASN A 163 -6.16 12.39 -2.41
N ALA A 164 -6.19 12.31 -3.74
CA ALA A 164 -7.15 11.50 -4.48
C ALA A 164 -6.95 10.00 -4.23
N TYR A 165 -5.71 9.53 -4.03
CA TYR A 165 -5.44 8.15 -3.62
C TYR A 165 -6.16 7.79 -2.32
N ASN A 166 -6.15 8.69 -1.34
CA ASN A 166 -6.87 8.55 -0.07
C ASN A 166 -8.40 8.76 -0.21
N GLY A 167 -8.90 9.10 -1.41
CA GLY A 167 -10.33 9.14 -1.75
C GLY A 167 -10.99 10.52 -1.68
N ARG A 168 -10.25 11.61 -1.44
CA ARG A 168 -10.80 12.99 -1.48
C ARG A 168 -9.71 14.03 -1.76
N ILE A 169 -10.00 14.99 -2.64
CA ILE A 169 -9.02 16.02 -3.05
C ILE A 169 -9.04 17.25 -2.12
N VAL A 170 -10.23 17.83 -1.88
CA VAL A 170 -10.42 19.08 -1.13
C VAL A 170 -10.69 18.81 0.35
N GLY A 171 -10.09 19.60 1.24
CA GLY A 171 -10.23 19.42 2.69
C GLY A 171 -9.61 18.12 3.20
N ASN A 172 -8.61 17.60 2.48
CA ASN A 172 -7.87 16.40 2.84
C ASN A 172 -6.42 16.77 3.20
N ASP A 173 -6.00 16.41 4.41
CA ASP A 173 -4.65 16.64 4.96
C ASP A 173 -3.67 15.50 4.65
N TYR A 174 -4.12 14.49 3.90
CA TYR A 174 -3.35 13.28 3.63
C TYR A 174 -1.99 13.53 2.96
N TYR A 175 -1.93 14.40 1.95
CA TYR A 175 -0.66 14.81 1.34
C TYR A 175 0.31 15.39 2.37
N THR A 176 -0.17 16.19 3.32
CA THR A 176 0.67 16.77 4.37
C THR A 176 1.26 15.66 5.25
N LYS A 177 0.44 14.70 5.69
CA LYS A 177 0.90 13.54 6.48
C LYS A 177 1.95 12.72 5.75
N VAL A 178 1.72 12.42 4.46
CA VAL A 178 2.68 11.69 3.62
C VAL A 178 3.96 12.50 3.43
N SER A 179 3.86 13.82 3.20
CA SER A 179 5.01 14.70 3.00
C SER A 179 5.86 14.82 4.26
N GLU A 180 5.26 14.84 5.46
CA GLU A 180 5.99 14.86 6.73
C GLU A 180 6.84 13.61 6.93
N VAL A 181 6.32 12.44 6.55
CA VAL A 181 7.10 11.20 6.57
C VAL A 181 8.19 11.24 5.51
N LEU A 182 7.84 11.65 4.28
CA LEU A 182 8.76 11.68 3.16
C LEU A 182 9.94 12.64 3.40
N ASN A 183 9.70 13.82 3.96
CA ASN A 183 10.74 14.80 4.29
C ASN A 183 11.83 14.23 5.22
N LYS A 184 11.48 13.26 6.09
CA LYS A 184 12.45 12.58 6.98
C LYS A 184 13.32 11.56 6.25
N LEU A 185 12.96 11.19 5.02
CA LEU A 185 13.67 10.22 4.18
C LEU A 185 14.51 10.89 3.08
N LEU A 186 14.28 12.18 2.83
CA LEU A 186 15.01 12.96 1.84
C LEU A 186 16.33 13.48 2.40
N LEU A 187 17.33 13.62 1.53
CA LEU A 187 18.54 14.37 1.86
C LEU A 187 18.21 15.86 2.02
N PRO A 188 18.97 16.64 2.83
CA PRO A 188 18.65 18.04 3.12
C PRO A 188 18.48 18.97 1.90
N HIS A 189 19.02 18.58 0.75
CA HIS A 189 18.98 19.34 -0.49
C HIS A 189 17.89 18.88 -1.48
N GLU A 190 17.20 17.76 -1.21
CA GLU A 190 16.15 17.25 -2.07
C GLU A 190 14.80 17.89 -1.74
N SER A 191 14.04 18.30 -2.78
CA SER A 191 12.70 18.86 -2.62
C SER A 191 11.63 17.80 -2.89
N THR A 192 10.65 17.67 -2.00
CA THR A 192 9.49 16.77 -2.15
C THR A 192 8.62 17.06 -3.37
N SER A 193 8.70 18.26 -3.95
CA SER A 193 7.82 18.66 -5.06
C SER A 193 8.33 18.24 -6.43
N LYS A 194 9.64 18.05 -6.61
CA LYS A 194 10.25 18.01 -7.96
C LYS A 194 10.37 16.61 -8.58
N ASN A 195 10.23 15.54 -7.80
CA ASN A 195 10.76 14.22 -8.22
C ASN A 195 9.92 13.01 -7.73
N LEU A 196 8.63 13.17 -7.41
CA LEU A 196 7.83 12.02 -6.93
C LEU A 196 7.50 11.00 -8.03
N PHE A 197 7.45 11.46 -9.26
CA PHE A 197 7.28 10.64 -10.46
C PHE A 197 8.38 10.98 -11.44
N TYR A 198 9.13 9.97 -11.86
CA TYR A 198 10.27 10.11 -12.78
C TYR A 198 9.94 9.63 -14.20
N ARG A 199 8.79 8.96 -14.38
CA ARG A 199 8.24 8.72 -15.71
C ARG A 199 7.49 9.98 -16.16
N ILE A 200 8.00 10.59 -17.22
CA ILE A 200 7.31 11.64 -17.96
C ILE A 200 6.05 11.02 -18.59
N LEU A 201 4.92 11.72 -18.46
CA LEU A 201 3.67 11.41 -19.17
C LEU A 201 3.84 11.53 -20.69
#